data_AF-A0A2S7ZP64-F1
#
_entry.id   AF-A0A2S7ZP64-F1
#
_cell.length_a   1.000
_cell.length_b   1.000
_cell.length_c   1.000
_cell.angle_alpha   90.00
_cell.angle_beta   90.00
_cell.angle_gamma   90.00
#
_symmetry.space_group_name_H-M   'P 1'
#
loop_
_entity.id
_entity.type
_entity.pdbx_description
1 polymer ?
#
loop_
_entity_poly.entity_id
_entity_poly.type
_entity_poly.pdbx_seq_one_letter_code
_entity_poly.pdbx_strand_id
1 'polypeptide(L)'
;MRLIKSQYAAQNGARWFNTYCESNNKWDYRENLDIGVYDDNHIYIKSDPRATEPKHVMSYAISKGVTSRVHIYVRETENHSLEIVSIKPY
;
A
#
# COMPACT_ATOMS: atom_id res chain seq x y z
N MET A 1 9.22 -1.31 -21.39
CA MET A 1 7.88 -1.53 -20.81
C MET A 1 7.89 -2.03 -19.35
N ARG A 2 9.01 -1.93 -18.61
CA ARG A 2 9.12 -2.46 -17.22
C ARG A 2 8.43 -1.55 -16.18
N LEU A 3 8.47 -0.23 -16.40
CA LEU A 3 7.81 0.76 -15.54
C LEU A 3 6.28 0.60 -15.50
N ILE A 4 5.66 0.28 -16.64
CA ILE A 4 4.20 0.08 -16.72
C ILE A 4 3.80 -1.16 -15.90
N LYS A 5 4.58 -2.24 -15.97
CA LYS A 5 4.34 -3.45 -15.18
C LYS A 5 4.45 -3.20 -13.68
N SER A 6 5.53 -2.54 -13.23
CA SER A 6 5.69 -2.20 -11.81
C SER A 6 4.58 -1.26 -11.35
N GLN A 7 4.17 -0.28 -12.17
CA GLN A 7 3.09 0.63 -11.82
C GLN A 7 1.75 -0.09 -11.66
N TYR A 8 1.43 -0.99 -12.59
CA TYR A 8 0.23 -1.82 -12.50
C TYR A 8 0.24 -2.72 -11.25
N ALA A 9 1.38 -3.31 -10.92
CA ALA A 9 1.54 -4.10 -9.70
C ALA A 9 1.34 -3.26 -8.42
N ALA A 10 1.88 -2.03 -8.37
CA ALA A 10 1.67 -1.13 -7.24
C ALA A 10 0.20 -0.68 -7.10
N GLN A 11 -0.51 -0.48 -8.22
CA GLN A 11 -1.95 -0.23 -8.21
C GLN A 11 -2.75 -1.44 -7.68
N ASN A 12 -2.35 -2.67 -8.06
CA ASN A 12 -2.97 -3.88 -7.51
C ASN A 12 -2.73 -4.01 -6.01
N GLY A 13 -1.54 -3.68 -5.51
CA GLY A 13 -1.28 -3.64 -4.06
C GLY A 13 -2.17 -2.62 -3.35
N ALA A 14 -2.42 -1.45 -3.94
CA ALA A 14 -3.33 -0.46 -3.38
C ALA A 14 -4.79 -0.95 -3.35
N ARG A 15 -5.24 -1.68 -4.39
CA ARG A 15 -6.56 -2.32 -4.43
C ARG A 15 -6.70 -3.40 -3.36
N TRP A 16 -5.69 -4.25 -3.23
CA TRP A 16 -5.65 -5.27 -2.18
C TRP A 16 -5.74 -4.63 -0.80
N PHE A 17 -5.01 -3.54 -0.58
CA PHE A 17 -5.03 -2.83 0.70
C PHE A 17 -6.38 -2.15 0.98
N ASN A 18 -7.10 -1.68 -0.04
CA ASN A 18 -8.48 -1.23 0.15
C ASN A 18 -9.38 -2.35 0.69
N THR A 19 -9.31 -3.55 0.10
CA THR A 19 -10.06 -4.71 0.59
C THR A 19 -9.61 -5.14 1.99
N TYR A 20 -8.31 -5.03 2.30
CA TYR A 20 -7.78 -5.27 3.64
C TYR A 20 -8.42 -4.34 4.68
N CYS A 21 -8.53 -3.04 4.38
CA CYS A 21 -9.19 -2.04 5.22
C CYS A 21 -10.71 -2.30 5.35
N GLU A 22 -11.41 -2.56 4.25
CA GLU A 22 -12.85 -2.88 4.22
C GLU A 22 -13.21 -4.13 5.04
N SER A 23 -12.26 -5.05 5.20
CA SER A 23 -12.41 -6.25 6.02
C SER A 23 -12.19 -6.00 7.52
N ASN A 24 -12.09 -4.75 7.96
CA ASN A 24 -11.82 -4.34 9.35
C ASN A 24 -10.51 -4.90 9.93
N ASN A 25 -9.52 -5.18 9.08
CA ASN A 25 -8.21 -5.59 9.56
C ASN A 25 -7.49 -4.43 10.28
N LYS A 26 -6.58 -4.81 11.17
CA LYS A 26 -5.76 -3.89 11.97
C LYS A 26 -4.30 -4.05 11.59
N TRP A 27 -3.56 -2.95 11.56
CA TRP A 27 -2.13 -2.96 11.30
C TRP A 27 -1.45 -1.92 12.19
N ASP A 28 -0.40 -2.35 12.91
CA ASP A 28 0.33 -1.53 13.88
C ASP A 28 1.48 -0.70 13.25
N TYR A 29 1.66 -0.83 11.92
CA TYR A 29 2.66 -0.13 11.13
C TYR A 29 4.12 -0.40 11.49
N ARG A 30 4.42 -1.39 12.34
CA ARG A 30 5.79 -1.75 12.74
C ARG A 30 6.55 -2.43 11.62
N GLU A 31 5.86 -3.28 10.89
CA GLU A 31 6.39 -4.00 9.73
C GLU A 31 5.58 -3.68 8.48
N ASN A 32 6.20 -3.86 7.31
CA ASN A 32 5.48 -3.75 6.05
C ASN A 32 4.45 -4.89 5.96
N LEU A 33 3.28 -4.62 5.38
CA LEU A 33 2.38 -5.70 4.98
C LEU A 33 2.88 -6.29 3.67
N ASP A 34 3.47 -7.48 3.72
CA ASP A 34 3.89 -8.18 2.51
C ASP A 34 2.68 -8.82 1.82
N ILE A 35 2.45 -8.46 0.56
CA ILE A 35 1.37 -9.02 -0.28
C ILE A 35 1.91 -10.22 -1.08
N GLY A 36 3.22 -10.31 -1.26
CA GLY A 36 3.90 -11.40 -1.95
C GLY A 36 4.44 -11.04 -3.33
N VAL A 37 4.81 -12.07 -4.09
CA VAL A 37 5.43 -11.94 -5.42
C VAL A 37 4.47 -12.40 -6.52
N TYR A 38 4.23 -11.55 -7.51
CA TYR A 38 3.37 -11.84 -8.66
C TYR A 38 3.98 -11.33 -9.98
N ASP A 39 4.12 -12.19 -11.00
CA ASP A 39 4.76 -11.89 -12.30
C ASP A 39 6.11 -11.16 -12.16
N ASP A 40 7.03 -11.70 -11.34
CA ASP A 40 8.33 -11.10 -10.99
C ASP A 40 8.26 -9.76 -10.21
N ASN A 41 7.09 -9.37 -9.70
CA ASN A 41 6.91 -8.15 -8.91
C ASN A 41 6.73 -8.49 -7.43
N HIS A 42 7.62 -8.02 -6.57
CA HIS A 42 7.38 -8.04 -5.12
C HIS A 42 6.52 -6.84 -4.73
N ILE A 43 5.38 -7.09 -4.08
CA ILE A 43 4.39 -6.08 -3.70
C ILE A 43 4.25 -6.05 -2.18
N TYR A 44 4.30 -4.85 -1.59
CA TYR A 44 4.11 -4.67 -0.15
C TYR A 44 3.53 -3.30 0.17
N ILE A 45 2.87 -3.16 1.31
CA ILE A 45 2.42 -1.88 1.86
C ILE A 45 3.41 -1.41 2.91
N LYS A 46 3.85 -0.17 2.79
CA LYS A 46 4.81 0.46 3.70
C LYS A 46 4.21 1.72 4.31
N SER A 47 4.37 1.86 5.62
CA SER A 47 4.01 3.07 6.34
C SER A 47 5.09 4.13 6.19
N ASP A 48 4.67 5.40 6.12
CA ASP A 48 5.58 6.51 6.36
C ASP A 48 5.88 6.55 7.88
N PRO A 49 7.15 6.63 8.30
CA PRO A 49 7.48 6.74 9.72
C PRO A 49 7.00 8.05 10.36
N ARG A 50 6.63 9.06 9.54
CA ARG A 50 6.09 10.32 10.05
C ARG A 50 4.69 10.13 10.60
N ALA A 51 4.44 10.70 11.77
CA ALA A 51 3.10 10.83 12.31
C ALA A 51 2.35 11.92 11.53
N THR A 52 1.55 11.53 10.54
CA THR A 52 0.63 12.42 9.81
C THR A 52 -0.81 12.00 10.08
N GLU A 53 -1.74 12.95 10.04
CA GLU A 53 -3.18 12.69 10.06
C GLU A 53 -3.81 13.37 8.83
N PRO A 54 -4.35 12.62 7.85
CA PRO A 54 -4.36 11.16 7.77
C PRO A 54 -2.96 10.56 7.61
N LYS A 55 -2.78 9.31 8.05
CA LYS A 55 -1.51 8.60 7.98
C LYS A 55 -1.16 8.25 6.54
N HIS A 56 0.09 8.53 6.17
CA HIS A 56 0.59 8.23 4.84
C HIS A 56 1.13 6.80 4.77
N VAL A 57 0.62 6.00 3.83
CA VAL A 57 1.09 4.65 3.51
C VAL A 57 1.25 4.51 2.01
N MET A 58 2.08 3.58 1.56
CA MET A 58 2.42 3.42 0.16
C MET A 58 2.35 1.95 -0.23
N SER A 59 1.64 1.66 -1.31
CA SER A 59 1.76 0.38 -2.00
C SER A 59 2.98 0.43 -2.91
N TYR A 60 3.96 -0.43 -2.66
CA TYR A 60 5.17 -0.57 -3.44
C TYR A 60 5.12 -1.79 -4.34
N ALA A 61 5.71 -1.68 -5.53
CA ALA A 61 6.02 -2.82 -6.37
C ALA A 61 7.44 -2.71 -6.92
N ILE A 62 8.23 -3.78 -6.76
CA ILE A 62 9.61 -3.88 -7.25
C ILE A 62 9.67 -4.95 -8.33
N SER A 63 10.05 -4.56 -9.54
CA SER A 63 10.16 -5.42 -10.72
C SER A 63 11.56 -5.31 -11.33
N LYS A 64 12.41 -6.33 -11.13
CA LYS A 64 13.77 -6.39 -11.70
C LYS A 64 14.56 -5.08 -11.54
N GLY A 65 14.50 -4.48 -10.35
CA GLY A 65 15.18 -3.22 -10.00
C GLY A 65 14.39 -1.94 -10.28
N VAL A 66 13.24 -2.00 -10.96
CA VAL A 66 12.34 -0.86 -11.15
C VAL A 66 11.33 -0.82 -10.02
N THR A 67 11.22 0.33 -9.35
CA THR A 67 10.26 0.53 -8.26
C THR A 67 9.15 1.48 -8.70
N SER A 68 7.91 1.08 -8.44
CA SER A 68 6.72 1.93 -8.56
C SER A 68 6.01 1.99 -7.22
N ARG A 69 5.25 3.07 -7.00
CA ARG A 69 4.49 3.26 -5.76
C ARG A 69 3.18 3.98 -6.00
N VAL A 70 2.18 3.62 -5.23
CA VAL A 70 0.90 4.34 -5.11
C VAL A 70 0.77 4.87 -3.71
N HIS A 71 0.47 6.15 -3.59
CA HIS A 71 0.32 6.83 -2.31
C HIS A 71 -1.11 6.64 -1.80
N ILE A 72 -1.23 6.31 -0.52
CA ILE A 72 -2.50 6.00 0.14
C ILE A 72 -2.51 6.78 1.45
N TYR A 73 -3.64 7.39 1.76
CA TYR A 73 -3.86 8.07 3.03
C TYR A 73 -4.93 7.32 3.80
N VAL A 74 -4.60 6.90 5.01
CA VAL A 74 -5.48 6.13 5.88
C VAL A 74 -5.74 6.86 7.19
N ARG A 75 -6.94 6.69 7.71
CA ARG A 75 -7.30 7.09 9.07
C ARG A 75 -7.55 5.83 9.88
N GLU A 76 -7.14 5.86 11.15
CA GLU A 76 -7.51 4.82 12.11
C GLU A 76 -8.83 5.21 12.78
N THR A 77 -9.79 4.28 12.82
CA THR A 77 -11.08 4.49 13.48
C THR A 77 -10.96 4.27 14.99
N GLU A 78 -12.00 4.64 15.75
CA GLU A 78 -12.07 4.40 17.20
C GLU A 78 -11.93 2.90 17.58
N ASN A 79 -12.28 1.99 16.65
CA ASN A 79 -12.15 0.54 16.85
C ASN A 79 -10.79 -0.03 16.44
N HIS A 80 -9.81 0.85 16.13
CA HIS A 80 -8.50 0.50 15.59
C HIS A 80 -8.54 -0.19 14.21
N SER A 81 -9.64 -0.05 13.46
CA SER A 81 -9.69 -0.46 12.05
C SER A 81 -9.18 0.67 11.15
N LEU A 82 -8.80 0.33 9.92
CA LEU A 82 -8.27 1.29 8.96
C LEU A 82 -9.34 1.70 7.94
N GLU A 83 -9.43 2.99 7.66
CA GLU A 83 -10.27 3.57 6.63
C GLU A 83 -9.40 4.30 5.59
N ILE A 84 -9.61 4.05 4.30
CA ILE A 84 -8.92 4.78 3.24
C ILE A 84 -9.59 6.14 3.03
N VAL A 85 -8.80 7.21 3.20
CA VAL A 85 -9.22 8.59 2.94
C VAL A 85 -9.00 8.96 1.48
N SER A 86 -7.85 8.58 0.90
CA SER A 86 -7.59 8.80 -0.53
C SER A 86 -6.47 7.92 -1.08
N ILE A 87 -6.53 7.66 -2.39
CA ILE A 87 -5.49 6.95 -3.15
C ILE A 87 -5.03 7.87 -4.28
N LYS A 88 -3.73 8.11 -4.38
CA LYS A 88 -3.12 8.96 -5.41
C LYS A 88 -2.11 8.14 -6.24
N PRO A 89 -2.46 7.75 -7.48
CA PRO A 89 -1.49 7.23 -8.41
C PRO A 89 -0.60 8.39 -8.91
N TYR A 90 0.72 8.27 -8.76
CA TYR A 90 1.68 9.12 -9.46
C TYR A 90 2.19 8.41 -10.72
#